data_AF-A0A7W6V3L6-F1
#
_entry.id   AF-A0A7W6V3L6-F1
#
_cell.length_a   1.000
_cell.length_b   1.000
_cell.length_c   1.000
_cell.angle_alpha   90.00
_cell.angle_beta   90.00
_cell.angle_gamma   90.00
#
_symmetry.space_group_name_H-M   'P 1'
#
loop_
_entity.id
_entity.type
_entity.pdbx_description
1 polymer ?
#
loop_
_entity_poly.entity_id
_entity_poly.type
_entity_poly.pdbx_seq_one_letter_code
_entity_poly.pdbx_strand_id
1 'polypeptide(L)'
;MNAKLGEVLSIDVREIPGAQRHRRIFGTLETLEPGEVLHITVDHDPIPLRMHLDTNFAGLFGWEYLEHGPQLWKVELKRLKHDGCGCSCGGNH
;
A
#
# COMPACT_ATOMS: atom_id res chain seq x y z
N MET A 1 -12.56 6.45 -22.26
CA MET A 1 -11.25 6.50 -21.55
C MET A 1 -11.35 5.54 -20.39
N ASN A 2 -11.15 4.26 -20.69
CA ASN A 2 -11.32 3.20 -19.71
C ASN A 2 -9.98 3.04 -19.02
N ALA A 3 -9.84 3.60 -17.82
CA ALA A 3 -8.80 3.14 -16.91
C ALA A 3 -8.92 1.62 -16.88
N LYS A 4 -7.89 0.91 -17.36
CA LYS A 4 -7.79 -0.54 -17.15
C LYS A 4 -8.11 -0.76 -15.67
N LEU A 5 -9.04 -1.65 -15.39
CA LEU A 5 -9.26 -2.17 -14.04
C LEU A 5 -7.92 -2.82 -13.65
N GLY A 6 -7.02 -2.03 -13.07
CA GLY A 6 -5.83 -2.55 -12.40
C GLY A 6 -6.32 -3.53 -11.35
N GLU A 7 -5.60 -4.63 -11.18
CA GLU A 7 -6.01 -5.64 -10.22
C GLU A 7 -6.05 -4.99 -8.82
N VAL A 8 -7.18 -5.17 -8.15
CA VAL A 8 -7.38 -4.64 -6.80
C VAL A 8 -7.09 -5.78 -5.84
N LEU A 9 -5.92 -5.76 -5.23
CA LEU A 9 -5.55 -6.67 -4.17
C LEU A 9 -6.20 -6.20 -2.86
N SER A 10 -6.60 -7.13 -2.02
CA SER A 10 -7.17 -6.83 -0.70
C SER A 10 -6.52 -7.70 0.36
N ILE A 11 -5.97 -7.08 1.40
CA ILE A 11 -5.35 -7.74 2.54
C ILE A 11 -6.15 -7.41 3.79
N ASP A 12 -6.62 -8.45 4.47
CA ASP A 12 -7.18 -8.35 5.81
C ASP A 12 -6.09 -8.66 6.84
N VAL A 13 -5.70 -7.62 7.57
CA VAL A 13 -4.62 -7.69 8.58
C VAL A 13 -5.10 -8.40 9.85
N ARG A 14 -6.41 -8.50 10.06
CA ARG A 14 -7.01 -9.18 11.23
C ARG A 14 -6.82 -10.68 11.12
N GLU A 15 -6.76 -11.21 9.90
CA GLU A 15 -6.49 -12.64 9.63
C GLU A 15 -5.00 -13.00 9.72
N ILE A 16 -4.11 -11.99 9.73
CA ILE A 16 -2.66 -12.19 9.73
C ILE A 16 -2.10 -12.02 11.15
N PRO A 17 -1.27 -12.95 11.64
CA PRO A 17 -0.58 -12.81 12.93
C PRO A 17 0.26 -11.54 12.98
N GLY A 18 0.23 -10.83 14.12
CA GLY A 18 0.94 -9.55 14.34
C GLY A 18 2.33 -9.45 13.71
N ALA A 19 3.16 -10.48 13.93
CA ALA A 19 4.53 -10.54 13.44
C ALA A 19 4.67 -10.59 11.91
N GLN A 20 3.66 -11.05 11.18
CA GLN A 20 3.71 -11.22 9.72
C GLN A 20 2.97 -10.12 8.95
N ARG A 21 2.17 -9.30 9.64
CA ARG A 21 1.35 -8.24 9.03
C ARG A 21 2.19 -7.30 8.18
N HIS A 22 3.25 -6.75 8.77
CA HIS A 22 4.15 -5.83 8.07
C HIS A 22 4.79 -6.51 6.85
N ARG A 23 5.37 -7.71 7.01
CA ARG A 23 6.00 -8.44 5.91
C ARG A 23 5.03 -8.70 4.76
N ARG A 24 3.78 -9.07 5.05
CA ARG A 24 2.76 -9.29 4.03
C ARG A 24 2.37 -8.01 3.32
N ILE A 25 2.09 -6.94 4.07
CA ILE A 25 1.69 -5.64 3.51
C ILE A 25 2.81 -5.08 2.62
N PHE A 26 4.03 -4.98 3.15
CA PHE A 26 5.17 -4.44 2.41
C PHE A 26 5.55 -5.33 1.23
N GLY A 27 5.61 -6.65 1.43
CA GLY A 27 5.89 -7.59 0.34
C GLY A 27 4.88 -7.46 -0.80
N THR A 28 3.59 -7.28 -0.49
CA THR A 28 2.58 -7.04 -1.53
C THR A 28 2.74 -5.67 -2.18
N LEU A 29 2.99 -4.61 -1.43
CA LEU A 29 3.23 -3.27 -1.96
C LEU A 29 4.41 -3.23 -2.94
N GLU A 30 5.48 -3.94 -2.64
CA GLU A 30 6.67 -4.05 -3.51
C GLU A 30 6.38 -4.84 -4.79
N THR A 31 5.41 -5.76 -4.76
CA THR A 31 4.98 -6.51 -5.95
C THR A 31 3.96 -5.75 -6.81
N LEU A 32 3.35 -4.67 -6.32
CA LEU A 32 2.35 -3.92 -7.07
C LEU A 32 2.95 -3.23 -8.29
N GLU A 33 2.33 -3.46 -9.44
CA GLU A 33 2.64 -2.80 -10.69
C GLU A 33 1.95 -1.42 -10.79
N PRO A 34 2.51 -0.47 -11.54
CA PRO A 34 1.90 0.84 -11.73
C PRO A 34 0.48 0.78 -12.29
N GLY A 35 -0.48 1.31 -11.53
CA GLY A 35 -1.91 1.26 -11.84
C GLY A 35 -2.69 0.23 -11.02
N GLU A 36 -2.02 -0.68 -10.31
CA GLU A 36 -2.64 -1.58 -9.36
C GLU A 36 -2.94 -0.89 -8.02
N VAL A 37 -3.85 -1.52 -7.28
CA VAL A 37 -4.38 -0.98 -6.03
C VAL A 37 -4.37 -2.07 -4.97
N LEU A 38 -4.00 -1.70 -3.75
CA LEU A 38 -4.05 -2.56 -2.57
C LEU A 38 -4.95 -1.96 -1.50
N HIS A 39 -5.99 -2.69 -1.12
CA HIS A 39 -6.84 -2.37 0.01
C HIS A 39 -6.34 -3.08 1.25
N ILE A 40 -6.10 -2.32 2.32
CA ILE A 40 -5.69 -2.87 3.60
C ILE A 40 -6.82 -2.63 4.60
N THR A 41 -7.26 -3.71 5.24
CA THR A 41 -8.29 -3.67 6.29
C THR A 41 -7.65 -4.03 7.62
N VAL A 42 -7.73 -3.11 8.59
CA VAL A 42 -7.12 -3.28 9.93
C VAL A 42 -8.06 -2.75 11.01
N ASP A 43 -7.88 -3.23 12.25
CA ASP A 43 -8.72 -2.90 13.41
C ASP A 43 -8.36 -1.58 14.13
N HIS A 44 -7.34 -0.85 13.65
CA HIS A 44 -6.79 0.39 14.22
C HIS A 44 -6.28 1.33 13.12
N ASP A 45 -5.87 2.55 13.42
CA ASP A 45 -5.38 3.47 12.38
C ASP A 45 -3.96 3.08 11.91
N PRO A 46 -3.74 2.78 10.61
CA PRO A 46 -2.43 2.38 10.08
C PRO A 46 -1.49 3.58 9.83
N ILE A 47 -1.44 4.55 10.74
CA ILE A 47 -0.56 5.74 10.66
C ILE A 47 0.93 5.37 10.42
N PRO A 48 1.51 4.38 11.13
CA PRO A 48 2.92 4.05 10.94
C PRO A 48 3.24 3.60 9.52
N LEU A 49 2.31 2.88 8.88
CA LEU A 49 2.45 2.44 7.50
C LEU A 49 2.44 3.63 6.54
N ARG A 50 1.50 4.57 6.74
CA ARG A 50 1.44 5.81 5.96
C ARG A 50 2.73 6.61 6.05
N MET A 51 3.24 6.83 7.26
CA MET A 51 4.50 7.55 7.47
C MET A 51 5.69 6.86 6.79
N HIS A 52 5.75 5.53 6.83
CA HIS A 52 6.82 4.78 6.18
C HIS A 52 6.81 4.98 4.65
N LEU A 53 5.63 4.96 4.04
CA LEU A 53 5.46 5.19 2.61
C LEU A 53 5.78 6.62 2.22
N ASP A 54 5.35 7.60 3.01
CA ASP A 54 5.67 9.00 2.78
C ASP A 54 7.19 9.24 2.86
N THR A 55 7.89 8.54 3.76
CA THR A 55 9.34 8.70 3.92
C THR A 55 10.15 7.96 2.84
N ASN A 56 9.82 6.70 2.54
CA ASN A 56 10.63 5.84 1.66
C ASN A 56 10.13 5.81 0.21
N PHE A 57 8.85 6.10 -0.01
CA PHE A 57 8.17 5.94 -1.29
C PHE A 57 7.31 7.19 -1.63
N ALA A 58 7.78 8.38 -1.23
CA ALA A 58 7.12 9.65 -1.52
C ALA A 58 6.76 9.77 -3.01
N GLY A 59 5.48 9.99 -3.31
CA GLY A 59 4.98 10.16 -4.68
C GLY A 59 4.91 8.87 -5.51
N LEU A 60 5.34 7.72 -4.98
CA LEU A 60 5.24 6.42 -5.64
C LEU A 60 3.92 5.70 -5.34
N PHE A 61 3.33 5.96 -4.17
CA PHE A 61 2.04 5.41 -3.77
C PHE A 61 1.08 6.54 -3.38
N GLY A 62 -0.15 6.44 -3.87
CA GLY A 62 -1.28 7.22 -3.39
C GLY A 62 -1.86 6.55 -2.15
N TRP A 63 -2.22 7.35 -1.16
CA TRP A 63 -2.88 6.88 0.07
C TRP A 63 -4.25 7.52 0.18
N GLU A 64 -5.28 6.69 0.26
CA GLU A 64 -6.67 7.12 0.42
C GLU A 64 -7.33 6.32 1.54
N TYR A 65 -8.14 6.98 2.36
CA TYR A 65 -8.93 6.28 3.37
C TYR A 65 -10.30 5.97 2.78
N LEU A 66 -10.61 4.68 2.69
CA LEU A 66 -11.94 4.22 2.27
C LEU A 66 -12.90 4.16 3.45
N GLU A 67 -12.39 3.80 4.63
CA GLU A 67 -13.17 3.74 5.85
C GLU A 67 -12.32 4.18 7.04
N HIS A 68 -12.90 5.08 7.82
CA HIS A 68 -12.34 5.55 9.07
C HIS A 68 -13.11 4.87 10.22
N GLY A 69 -12.37 4.32 11.19
CA GLY A 69 -12.97 3.60 12.31
C GLY A 69 -13.88 4.46 13.20
N PRO A 70 -14.38 3.91 14.32
CA PRO A 70 -13.59 3.08 15.26
C PRO A 70 -13.74 1.56 15.11
N GLN A 71 -14.66 1.07 14.26
CA GLN A 71 -14.95 -0.36 14.14
C GLN A 71 -14.04 -1.07 13.11
N LEU A 72 -13.70 -0.39 12.03
CA LEU A 72 -12.88 -0.91 10.94
C LEU A 72 -12.14 0.26 10.29
N TRP A 73 -10.87 0.06 9.96
CA TRP A 73 -10.09 1.00 9.18
C TRP A 73 -9.74 0.36 7.86
N LYS A 74 -10.17 0.99 6.77
CA LYS A 74 -9.88 0.53 5.42
C LYS A 74 -9.15 1.62 4.66
N VAL A 75 -7.98 1.27 4.14
CA VAL A 75 -7.14 2.19 3.38
C VAL A 75 -6.86 1.62 2.00
N GLU A 76 -6.90 2.48 1.00
CA GLU A 76 -6.52 2.19 -0.37
C GLU A 76 -5.11 2.74 -0.63
N LEU A 77 -4.24 1.86 -1.11
CA LEU A 77 -2.91 2.20 -1.56
C LEU A 77 -2.85 1.97 -3.06
N LYS A 78 -2.63 3.04 -3.82
CA LYS A 78 -2.56 2.97 -5.27
C LYS A 78 -1.13 3.13 -5.73
N ARG A 79 -0.61 2.17 -6.50
CA ARG A 79 0.70 2.32 -7.13
C ARG A 79 0.61 3.36 -8.24
N LEU A 80 1.23 4.52 -8.03
CA LEU A 80 1.28 5.57 -9.02
C LEU A 80 2.33 5.21 -10.08
N LYS A 81 2.00 5.47 -11.34
CA LYS A 81 2.98 5.45 -12.43
C LYS A 81 3.95 6.61 -12.18
N HIS A 82 5.15 6.29 -11.74
CA HIS A 82 6.23 7.27 -11.76
C HIS A 82 6.64 7.47 -13.21
N ASP A 83 6.06 8.46 -13.86
CA ASP A 83 6.46 8.91 -15.20
C ASP A 83 7.80 9.67 -15.05
N GLY A 84 8.92 8.93 -15.02
CA GLY A 84 10.28 9.50 -15.05
C GLY A 84 11.11 9.46 -13.76
N CYS A 85 11.55 8.29 -13.30
CA CYS A 85 12.80 8.18 -12.53
C CYS A 85 13.62 7.06 -13.13
N GLY A 86 14.65 7.41 -13.88
CA GLY A 86 15.79 6.53 -14.14
C GLY A 86 16.64 6.42 -12.88
N CYS A 87 16.07 5.89 -11.81
CA CYS A 87 16.70 5.87 -10.50
C CYS A 87 16.90 4.41 -10.08
N SER A 88 18.13 3.95 -10.29
CA SER A 88 18.63 2.66 -9.83
C SER A 88 18.60 2.60 -8.29
N CYS A 89 17.47 2.19 -7.70
CA CYS A 89 17.41 1.82 -6.29
C CYS A 89 17.61 0.30 -6.15
N GLY A 90 18.83 -0.14 -6.49
CA GLY A 90 19.43 -1.34 -5.91
C GLY A 90 20.30 -0.88 -4.74
N GLY A 91 19.92 -1.25 -3.52
CA GLY A 91 20.63 -0.87 -2.29
C GLY A 91 20.50 -1.96 -1.23
N ASN A 92 21.48 -2.87 -1.26
CA ASN A 92 21.76 -4.01 -0.39
C ASN A 92 21.57 -3.78 1.13
N HIS A 93 21.03 -4.78 1.86
CA HIS A 93 21.36 -5.03 3.27
C HIS A 93 21.61 -6.52 3.51
#